data_AF-A0A7L4ZZL4-F1
#
_entry.id   AF-A0A7L4ZZL4-F1
#
_cell.length_a   1.000
_cell.length_b   1.000
_cell.length_c   1.000
_cell.angle_alpha   90.00
_cell.angle_beta   90.00
_cell.angle_gamma   90.00
#
_symmetry.space_group_name_H-M   'P 1'
#
loop_
_entity.id
_entity.type
_entity.pdbx_description
1 polymer ?
#
loop_
_entity_poly.entity_id
_entity_poly.type
_entity_poly.pdbx_seq_one_letter_code
_entity_poly.pdbx_strand_id
1 'polypeptide(L)'
;MKPNSGLEAFVDRHHADLDAFEPRPDLWDAIEARLDEPATDDTTPTHVVPLIPPMPAAAVPVRRFQSWPQYAAAAAVALVLLAGGYGLRRADAPVATDTLATELPASQSQPEAVTNIVGMPEPIEVSASSPAKRLASAVRSMEAYYASQILEKQHELRRLDAEAKPGTAPATTEWKQELVALDSTYRQLRTELYRNPDPDVVLEAMSRNLQIRLDILNQQLRTREQIQQYHDEAYLATAK
;
A
#
# COMPACT_ATOMS: atom_id res chain seq x y z
N MET A 1 0.40 28.73 32.71
CA MET A 1 0.21 27.33 32.28
C MET A 1 0.97 27.14 30.98
N LYS A 2 1.96 26.25 30.95
CA LYS A 2 2.69 25.93 29.72
C LYS A 2 1.80 24.99 28.88
N PRO A 3 1.70 25.17 27.55
CA PRO A 3 0.99 24.21 26.72
C PRO A 3 1.77 22.88 26.74
N ASN A 4 1.08 21.79 27.12
CA ASN A 4 1.65 20.45 27.12
C ASN A 4 2.17 20.14 25.71
N SER A 5 3.38 19.60 25.64
CA SER A 5 4.06 19.34 24.37
C SER A 5 3.28 18.32 23.53
N GLY A 6 3.39 18.36 22.20
CA GLY A 6 2.63 17.46 21.32
C GLY A 6 2.85 15.97 21.60
N LEU A 7 4.03 15.60 22.13
CA LEU A 7 4.36 14.25 22.57
C LEU A 7 3.62 13.87 23.86
N GLU A 8 3.61 14.75 24.87
CA GLU A 8 2.93 14.52 26.15
C GLU A 8 1.43 14.32 25.94
N ALA A 9 0.81 15.17 25.13
CA ALA A 9 -0.59 15.02 24.77
C ALA A 9 -0.88 13.76 23.93
N PHE A 10 0.09 13.26 23.16
CA PHE A 10 -0.02 12.02 22.40
C PHE A 10 0.08 10.79 23.32
N VAL A 11 1.07 10.76 24.21
CA VAL A 11 1.27 9.68 25.18
C VAL A 11 0.04 9.57 26.09
N ASP A 12 -0.50 10.69 26.59
CA ASP A 12 -1.72 10.68 27.40
C ASP A 12 -2.93 10.11 26.65
N ARG A 13 -3.07 10.42 25.35
CA ARG A 13 -4.17 9.90 24.52
C ARG A 13 -4.04 8.42 24.20
N HIS A 14 -2.82 7.90 24.11
CA HIS A 14 -2.54 6.52 23.74
C HIS A 14 -2.14 5.63 24.91
N HIS A 15 -2.12 6.16 26.14
CA HIS A 15 -1.73 5.40 27.33
C HIS A 15 -2.56 4.12 27.50
N ALA A 16 -3.88 4.20 27.30
CA ALA A 16 -4.76 3.03 27.40
C ALA A 16 -4.51 1.98 26.30
N ASP A 17 -4.10 2.41 25.10
CA ASP A 17 -3.73 1.51 24.01
C ASP A 17 -2.35 0.85 24.25
N LEU A 18 -1.44 1.58 24.91
CA LEU A 18 -0.11 1.09 25.27
C LEU A 18 -0.18 0.09 26.43
N ASP A 19 -1.06 0.32 27.40
CA ASP A 19 -1.31 -0.61 28.52
C ASP A 19 -2.13 -1.85 28.11
N ALA A 20 -2.80 -1.83 26.95
CA ALA A 20 -3.60 -2.96 26.48
C ALA A 20 -2.74 -4.17 26.05
N PHE A 21 -1.46 -3.96 25.73
CA PHE A 21 -0.53 -5.01 25.37
C PHE A 21 0.33 -5.36 26.58
N GLU A 22 -0.17 -6.23 27.45
CA GLU A 22 0.68 -6.87 28.44
C GLU A 22 1.77 -7.67 27.69
N PRO A 23 3.06 -7.43 27.99
CA PRO A 23 4.10 -8.29 27.45
C PRO A 23 3.82 -9.73 27.87
N ARG A 24 4.29 -10.71 27.08
CA ARG A 24 4.19 -12.12 27.47
C ARG A 24 4.74 -12.27 28.90
N PRO A 25 4.04 -12.95 29.82
CA PRO A 25 4.46 -13.05 31.21
C PRO A 25 5.86 -13.65 31.36
N ASP A 26 6.25 -14.53 30.43
CA ASP A 26 7.56 -15.19 30.40
C ASP A 26 8.66 -14.36 29.69
N LEU A 27 8.37 -13.13 29.24
CA LEU A 27 9.33 -12.31 28.49
C LEU A 27 10.59 -12.02 29.32
N TRP A 28 10.40 -11.69 30.59
CA TRP A 28 11.50 -11.36 31.49
C TRP A 28 12.37 -12.58 31.81
N ASP A 29 11.74 -13.73 32.05
CA ASP A 29 12.44 -15.01 32.24
C ASP A 29 13.28 -15.39 31.01
N ALA A 30 12.76 -15.15 29.81
CA ALA A 30 13.49 -15.39 28.56
C ALA A 30 14.67 -14.41 28.36
N ILE A 31 14.55 -13.16 28.81
CA ILE A 31 15.63 -12.17 28.77
C ILE A 31 16.71 -12.55 29.79
N GLU A 32 16.34 -12.96 31.00
CA GLU A 32 17.27 -13.42 32.04
C GLU A 32 18.03 -14.67 31.59
N ALA A 33 17.32 -15.67 31.06
CA ALA A 33 17.93 -16.87 30.49
C ALA A 33 18.92 -16.56 29.35
N ARG A 34 18.62 -15.55 28.52
CA ARG A 34 19.50 -15.10 27.44
C ARG A 34 20.71 -14.29 27.93
N LEU A 35 20.60 -13.61 29.07
CA LEU A 35 21.74 -12.92 29.69
C LEU A 35 22.69 -13.90 30.38
N ASP A 36 22.17 -14.98 30.95
CA ASP A 36 22.94 -16.02 31.63
C ASP A 36 23.55 -17.05 30.66
N GLU A 37 23.11 -17.09 29.40
CA GLU A 37 23.78 -17.87 28.37
C GLU A 37 25.22 -17.35 28.19
N PRO A 38 26.26 -18.18 28.43
CA PRO A 38 27.62 -17.78 28.17
C PRO A 38 27.73 -17.47 26.68
N ALA A 39 28.29 -16.30 26.34
CA ALA A 39 28.52 -15.89 24.97
C ALA A 39 29.28 -16.99 24.22
N THR A 40 28.56 -17.83 23.50
CA THR A 40 29.12 -18.80 22.60
C THR A 40 29.65 -17.99 21.42
N ASP A 41 30.94 -18.15 21.14
CA ASP A 41 31.61 -17.59 19.97
C ASP A 41 30.96 -18.19 18.72
N ASP A 42 29.84 -17.62 18.29
CA ASP A 42 29.27 -17.62 16.94
C ASP A 42 27.86 -17.03 17.04
N THR A 43 27.78 -15.70 17.01
CA THR A 43 26.67 -14.81 16.56
C THR A 43 26.59 -13.57 17.45
N THR A 44 27.64 -12.76 17.43
CA THR A 44 27.51 -11.31 17.64
C THR A 44 27.55 -10.69 16.25
N PRO A 45 26.51 -10.00 15.74
CA PRO A 45 26.70 -9.15 14.58
C PRO A 45 27.38 -7.85 15.06
N THR A 46 28.60 -7.97 15.56
CA THR A 46 29.50 -6.83 15.68
C THR A 46 29.96 -6.54 14.26
N HIS A 47 29.24 -5.66 13.56
CA HIS A 47 29.54 -5.33 12.17
C HIS A 47 30.77 -4.41 12.09
N VAL A 48 31.95 -4.97 12.34
CA VAL A 48 33.23 -4.27 12.16
C VAL A 48 33.60 -4.35 10.68
N VAL A 49 33.48 -3.22 9.97
CA VAL A 49 33.91 -3.11 8.57
C VAL A 49 35.40 -2.74 8.54
N PRO A 50 36.30 -3.60 8.02
CA PRO A 50 37.68 -3.23 7.79
C PRO A 50 37.78 -2.16 6.69
N LEU A 51 38.52 -1.08 6.96
CA LEU A 51 38.60 0.12 6.10
C LEU A 51 39.45 -0.05 4.83
N ILE A 52 40.22 -1.13 4.65
CA ILE A 52 41.12 -1.30 3.49
C ILE A 52 41.36 -2.78 3.16
N PRO A 53 40.93 -3.31 2.00
CA PRO A 53 41.35 -4.62 1.50
C PRO A 53 42.70 -4.56 0.73
N PRO A 54 43.56 -5.61 0.76
CA PRO A 54 44.83 -5.63 0.02
C PRO A 54 44.61 -5.81 -1.50
N MET A 55 45.21 -4.93 -2.30
CA MET A 55 45.17 -4.97 -3.77
C MET A 55 45.98 -6.14 -4.36
N PRO A 56 45.42 -6.87 -5.34
CA PRO A 56 46.23 -7.48 -6.39
C PRO A 56 46.45 -6.48 -7.53
N ALA A 57 47.69 -6.44 -8.02
CA ALA A 57 48.16 -5.52 -9.04
C ALA A 57 47.52 -5.77 -10.43
N ALA A 58 47.22 -4.64 -11.09
CA ALA A 58 47.11 -4.45 -12.54
C ALA A 58 46.03 -5.21 -13.33
N ALA A 59 44.96 -4.49 -13.71
CA ALA A 59 44.76 -3.98 -15.07
C ALA A 59 43.36 -3.33 -15.20
N VAL A 60 43.31 -2.08 -15.63
CA VAL A 60 42.06 -1.36 -15.94
C VAL A 60 41.59 -1.71 -17.36
N PRO A 61 40.26 -1.71 -17.63
CA PRO A 61 39.73 -0.51 -18.26
C PRO A 61 38.41 -0.02 -17.65
N VAL A 62 38.28 1.30 -17.72
CA VAL A 62 37.16 2.13 -17.30
C VAL A 62 35.87 1.78 -18.06
N ARG A 63 34.76 1.57 -17.34
CA ARG A 63 33.42 1.97 -17.79
C ARG A 63 32.44 2.19 -16.62
N ARG A 64 31.59 3.20 -16.83
CA ARG A 64 30.83 4.02 -15.88
C ARG A 64 29.53 3.39 -15.33
N PHE A 65 29.11 3.95 -14.19
CA PHE A 65 27.78 3.96 -13.53
C PHE A 65 27.19 2.61 -13.11
N GLN A 66 27.41 2.31 -11.83
CA GLN A 66 26.83 1.23 -11.04
C GLN A 66 25.35 1.53 -10.74
N SER A 67 24.45 0.88 -11.47
CA SER A 67 23.03 0.80 -11.12
C SER A 67 22.86 0.05 -9.80
N TRP A 68 22.13 0.64 -8.84
CA TRP A 68 21.68 -0.10 -7.65
C TRP A 68 20.78 -1.28 -8.05
N PRO A 69 20.99 -2.46 -7.45
CA PRO A 69 20.31 -3.67 -7.87
C PRO A 69 18.82 -3.59 -7.55
N GLN A 70 18.01 -3.81 -8.58
CA GLN A 70 16.60 -4.11 -8.44
C GLN A 70 16.48 -5.44 -7.69
N TYR A 71 15.59 -5.49 -6.71
CA TYR A 71 15.15 -6.71 -6.02
C TYR A 71 14.51 -7.66 -7.05
N ALA A 72 15.34 -8.46 -7.71
CA ALA A 72 14.94 -9.68 -8.36
C ALA A 72 14.84 -10.78 -7.31
N ALA A 73 13.77 -11.58 -7.40
CA ALA A 73 13.49 -12.80 -6.61
C ALA A 73 12.75 -12.61 -5.27
N ALA A 74 11.45 -12.34 -5.38
CA ALA A 74 10.42 -13.07 -4.63
C ALA A 74 9.08 -13.04 -5.41
N ALA A 75 9.10 -13.59 -6.63
CA ALA A 75 7.88 -14.00 -7.34
C ALA A 75 8.13 -15.42 -7.91
N ALA A 76 8.36 -16.36 -7.00
CA ALA A 76 8.55 -17.77 -7.32
C ALA A 76 7.28 -18.59 -7.03
N VAL A 77 6.09 -18.08 -7.38
CA VAL A 77 4.89 -18.90 -7.66
C VAL A 77 3.96 -18.14 -8.65
N ALA A 78 4.42 -17.86 -9.88
CA ALA A 78 3.51 -17.35 -10.91
C ALA A 78 4.01 -17.57 -12.36
N LEU A 79 4.81 -18.62 -12.61
CA LEU A 79 5.25 -18.99 -13.96
C LEU A 79 4.88 -20.44 -14.31
N VAL A 80 3.61 -20.81 -14.16
CA VAL A 80 3.09 -22.10 -14.69
C VAL A 80 1.73 -21.97 -15.42
N LEU A 81 0.98 -20.87 -15.36
CA LEU A 81 -0.36 -20.78 -16.00
C LEU A 81 -0.44 -19.86 -17.22
N LEU A 82 0.59 -19.88 -18.09
CA LEU A 82 0.58 -19.12 -19.37
C LEU A 82 0.69 -20.03 -20.61
N ALA A 83 0.37 -21.32 -20.49
CA ALA A 83 0.32 -22.25 -21.62
C ALA A 83 -0.87 -23.22 -21.48
N GLY A 84 -2.09 -22.73 -21.73
CA GLY A 84 -3.26 -23.59 -21.91
C GLY A 84 -4.56 -22.88 -21.60
N GLY A 85 -5.24 -22.38 -22.63
CA GLY A 85 -6.64 -21.95 -22.51
C GLY A 85 -7.00 -20.60 -23.12
N TYR A 86 -6.29 -20.13 -24.13
CA TYR A 86 -6.83 -19.08 -25.02
C TYR A 86 -7.09 -19.70 -26.39
N GLY A 87 -8.35 -20.09 -26.64
CA GLY A 87 -8.80 -20.71 -27.87
C GLY A 87 -10.26 -20.40 -28.13
N LEU A 88 -10.50 -19.48 -29.06
CA LEU A 88 -11.78 -19.00 -29.56
C LEU A 88 -12.78 -20.13 -29.88
N ARG A 89 -14.07 -19.87 -29.64
CA ARG A 89 -15.05 -19.94 -30.74
C ARG A 89 -16.31 -19.12 -30.47
N ARG A 90 -16.59 -18.22 -31.40
CA ARG A 90 -17.83 -17.46 -31.58
C ARG A 90 -18.48 -17.91 -32.89
N ALA A 91 -19.77 -17.59 -33.01
CA ALA A 91 -20.68 -17.79 -34.15
C ALA A 91 -21.38 -19.17 -34.13
N ASP A 92 -22.70 -19.31 -34.33
CA ASP A 92 -23.69 -18.49 -35.02
C ASP A 92 -25.10 -18.73 -34.43
N ALA A 93 -25.99 -17.75 -34.59
CA ALA A 93 -27.44 -17.95 -34.47
C ALA A 93 -27.98 -18.54 -35.78
N PRO A 94 -29.11 -19.26 -35.72
CA PRO A 94 -30.20 -18.84 -36.59
C PRO A 94 -31.58 -18.82 -35.92
N VAL A 95 -32.36 -17.85 -36.39
CA VAL A 95 -33.79 -17.64 -36.22
C VAL A 95 -34.59 -18.87 -36.65
N ALA A 96 -35.59 -19.23 -35.85
CA ALA A 96 -36.79 -19.92 -36.33
C ALA A 96 -38.01 -19.29 -35.64
N THR A 97 -38.66 -18.41 -36.37
CA THR A 97 -40.08 -18.12 -36.23
C THR A 97 -40.85 -19.37 -36.62
N ASP A 98 -41.69 -19.90 -35.73
CA ASP A 98 -42.94 -20.46 -36.20
C ASP A 98 -44.07 -20.14 -35.22
N THR A 99 -45.19 -19.77 -35.81
CA THR A 99 -46.39 -19.23 -35.19
C THR A 99 -47.48 -20.30 -35.28
N LEU A 100 -48.55 -20.13 -34.49
CA LEU A 100 -49.82 -20.87 -34.46
C LEU A 100 -49.81 -22.02 -33.44
N ALA A 101 -50.77 -22.17 -32.55
CA ALA A 101 -51.95 -21.40 -32.19
C ALA A 101 -52.49 -22.05 -30.89
N THR A 102 -53.50 -21.42 -30.27
CA THR A 102 -54.53 -22.12 -29.46
C THR A 102 -54.01 -22.52 -28.05
N GLU A 103 -54.54 -22.09 -26.91
CA GLU A 103 -55.88 -21.66 -26.54
C GLU A 103 -55.80 -21.00 -25.14
N LEU A 104 -56.54 -19.92 -24.94
CA LEU A 104 -57.09 -19.59 -23.62
C LEU A 104 -58.37 -20.41 -23.44
N PRO A 105 -58.70 -20.83 -22.22
CA PRO A 105 -59.79 -20.10 -21.59
C PRO A 105 -59.55 -19.80 -20.11
N ALA A 106 -60.16 -18.69 -19.70
CA ALA A 106 -60.30 -18.25 -18.33
C ALA A 106 -61.04 -19.29 -17.46
N SER A 107 -60.66 -19.37 -16.19
CA SER A 107 -61.59 -19.70 -15.10
C SER A 107 -61.13 -19.03 -13.80
N GLN A 108 -62.13 -18.47 -13.15
CA GLN A 108 -62.11 -17.67 -11.94
C GLN A 108 -61.75 -18.53 -10.72
N SER A 109 -61.26 -17.89 -9.65
CA SER A 109 -61.73 -18.02 -8.25
C SER A 109 -60.55 -17.86 -7.26
N GLN A 110 -60.57 -16.76 -6.49
CA GLN A 110 -60.03 -16.78 -5.13
C GLN A 110 -60.94 -17.68 -4.25
N PRO A 111 -60.44 -18.19 -3.11
CA PRO A 111 -60.60 -17.43 -1.87
C PRO A 111 -59.39 -17.50 -0.93
N GLU A 112 -59.29 -16.48 -0.09
CA GLU A 112 -58.44 -16.42 1.09
C GLU A 112 -58.68 -17.61 2.04
N ALA A 113 -57.60 -18.16 2.59
CA ALA A 113 -57.66 -18.99 3.79
C ALA A 113 -56.49 -18.62 4.71
N VAL A 114 -56.83 -17.86 5.74
CA VAL A 114 -56.03 -17.56 6.92
C VAL A 114 -55.91 -18.85 7.74
N THR A 115 -54.71 -19.24 8.21
CA THR A 115 -54.50 -19.94 9.50
C THR A 115 -53.01 -20.02 9.86
N ASN A 116 -52.72 -19.59 11.09
CA ASN A 116 -51.41 -19.54 11.75
C ASN A 116 -50.72 -20.91 11.90
N ILE A 117 -49.39 -20.92 11.71
CA ILE A 117 -48.41 -21.79 12.39
C ILE A 117 -47.22 -20.88 12.74
N VAL A 118 -47.16 -20.27 13.93
CA VAL A 118 -46.50 -20.77 15.15
C VAL A 118 -45.12 -21.39 14.90
N GLY A 119 -44.07 -20.65 15.29
CA GLY A 119 -42.82 -21.21 15.78
C GLY A 119 -41.68 -21.38 14.76
N MET A 120 -41.12 -20.28 14.27
CA MET A 120 -39.71 -20.26 13.86
C MET A 120 -39.07 -19.07 14.55
N PRO A 121 -37.93 -19.22 15.26
CA PRO A 121 -37.19 -18.05 15.72
C PRO A 121 -36.87 -17.25 14.47
N GLU A 122 -37.14 -15.94 14.52
CA GLU A 122 -36.69 -15.04 13.47
C GLU A 122 -35.24 -15.37 13.15
N PRO A 123 -34.87 -15.62 11.87
CA PRO A 123 -33.48 -15.65 11.52
C PRO A 123 -32.96 -14.27 11.86
N ILE A 124 -32.23 -14.18 12.99
CA ILE A 124 -31.51 -12.99 13.41
C ILE A 124 -30.86 -12.45 12.14
N GLU A 125 -31.28 -11.26 11.71
CA GLU A 125 -30.71 -10.62 10.55
C GLU A 125 -29.22 -10.38 10.83
N VAL A 126 -28.38 -11.33 10.43
CA VAL A 126 -26.94 -11.11 10.24
C VAL A 126 -26.77 -10.29 8.95
N SER A 127 -27.49 -9.17 8.85
CA SER A 127 -27.33 -8.14 7.82
C SER A 127 -26.26 -7.14 8.27
N ALA A 128 -25.18 -7.62 8.88
CA ALA A 128 -24.00 -6.82 9.19
C ALA A 128 -23.01 -6.91 8.01
N SER A 129 -23.36 -6.28 6.88
CA SER A 129 -22.51 -6.05 5.69
C SER A 129 -21.80 -7.27 5.08
N SER A 130 -22.17 -7.62 3.85
CA SER A 130 -21.44 -8.66 3.08
C SER A 130 -19.92 -8.37 3.05
N PRO A 131 -19.04 -9.39 3.10
CA PRO A 131 -17.58 -9.21 3.06
C PRO A 131 -17.12 -8.31 1.89
N ALA A 132 -17.74 -8.45 0.72
CA ALA A 132 -17.48 -7.61 -0.44
C ALA A 132 -17.78 -6.11 -0.20
N LYS A 133 -18.83 -5.78 0.56
CA LYS A 133 -19.18 -4.39 0.90
C LYS A 133 -18.14 -3.78 1.84
N ARG A 134 -17.64 -4.55 2.82
CA ARG A 134 -16.59 -4.12 3.74
C ARG A 134 -15.28 -3.83 3.00
N LEU A 135 -14.87 -4.73 2.11
CA LEU A 135 -13.71 -4.55 1.26
C LEU A 135 -13.83 -3.27 0.40
N ALA A 136 -14.96 -3.09 -0.29
CA ALA A 136 -15.18 -1.90 -1.11
C ALA A 136 -15.15 -0.60 -0.30
N SER A 137 -15.71 -0.60 0.92
CA SER A 137 -15.60 0.56 1.82
C SER A 137 -14.17 0.81 2.28
N ALA A 138 -13.40 -0.24 2.59
CA ALA A 138 -12.02 -0.12 3.05
C ALA A 138 -11.10 0.48 1.96
N VAL A 139 -11.24 0.01 0.72
CA VAL A 139 -10.53 0.58 -0.44
C VAL A 139 -10.86 2.06 -0.58
N ARG A 140 -12.15 2.42 -0.57
CA ARG A 140 -12.58 3.82 -0.73
C ARG A 140 -12.05 4.72 0.38
N SER A 141 -12.07 4.27 1.64
CA SER A 141 -11.52 5.06 2.75
C SER A 141 -10.01 5.26 2.63
N MET A 142 -9.28 4.20 2.30
CA MET A 142 -7.84 4.26 2.09
C MET A 142 -7.47 5.18 0.92
N GLU A 143 -8.15 5.04 -0.22
CA GLU A 143 -7.96 5.90 -1.39
C GLU A 143 -8.21 7.37 -1.06
N ALA A 144 -9.32 7.68 -0.38
CA ALA A 144 -9.65 9.04 0.00
C ALA A 144 -8.58 9.66 0.92
N TYR A 145 -8.11 8.90 1.92
CA TYR A 145 -7.06 9.34 2.84
C TYR A 145 -5.76 9.65 2.11
N TYR A 146 -5.23 8.73 1.30
CA TYR A 146 -3.97 8.98 0.61
C TYR A 146 -4.10 10.01 -0.51
N ALA A 147 -5.24 10.06 -1.21
CA ALA A 147 -5.47 11.05 -2.26
C ALA A 147 -5.38 12.48 -1.73
N SER A 148 -5.97 12.77 -0.56
CA SER A 148 -5.86 14.10 0.04
C SER A 148 -4.42 14.46 0.37
N GLN A 149 -3.68 13.55 1.02
CA GLN A 149 -2.28 13.77 1.40
C GLN A 149 -1.38 13.97 0.17
N ILE A 150 -1.54 13.13 -0.87
CA ILE A 150 -0.77 13.22 -2.09
C ILE A 150 -1.03 14.56 -2.80
N LEU A 151 -2.28 14.99 -2.90
CA LEU A 151 -2.64 16.25 -3.55
C LEU A 151 -2.08 17.46 -2.81
N GLU A 152 -2.16 17.45 -1.48
CA GLU A 152 -1.59 18.50 -0.63
C GLU A 152 -0.08 18.61 -0.87
N LYS A 153 0.65 17.49 -0.80
CA LYS A 153 2.11 17.46 -0.98
C LYS A 153 2.53 17.84 -2.40
N GLN A 154 1.77 17.45 -3.42
CA GLN A 154 1.99 17.90 -4.80
C GLN A 154 1.74 19.40 -4.97
N HIS A 155 0.76 19.98 -4.29
CA HIS A 155 0.53 21.42 -4.33
C HIS A 155 1.67 22.18 -3.64
N GLU A 156 2.12 21.69 -2.50
CA GLU A 156 3.25 22.26 -1.76
C GLU A 156 4.54 22.24 -2.61
N LEU A 157 4.85 21.12 -3.26
CA LEU A 157 5.97 21.02 -4.19
C LEU A 157 5.87 22.03 -5.35
N ARG A 158 4.68 22.16 -5.96
CA ARG A 158 4.47 23.13 -7.04
C ARG A 158 4.66 24.57 -6.59
N ARG A 159 4.25 24.90 -5.36
CA ARG A 159 4.48 26.21 -4.78
C ARG A 159 5.98 26.48 -4.59
N LEU A 160 6.71 25.54 -3.99
CA LEU A 160 8.16 25.67 -3.82
C LEU A 160 8.90 25.76 -5.16
N ASP A 161 8.43 25.03 -6.18
CA ASP A 161 8.97 25.12 -7.54
C ASP A 161 8.74 26.49 -8.19
N ALA A 162 7.58 27.12 -7.93
CA ALA A 162 7.27 28.46 -8.44
C ALA A 162 8.05 29.57 -7.70
N GLU A 163 8.36 29.36 -6.42
CA GLU A 163 9.15 30.28 -5.59
C GLU A 163 10.67 30.08 -5.77
N ALA A 164 11.09 28.92 -6.29
CA ALA A 164 12.50 28.59 -6.46
C ALA A 164 13.18 29.48 -7.50
N LYS A 165 14.43 29.87 -7.21
CA LYS A 165 15.28 30.60 -8.14
C LYS A 165 15.62 29.71 -9.36
N PRO A 166 15.67 30.27 -10.57
CA PRO A 166 16.07 29.51 -11.76
C PRO A 166 17.45 28.86 -11.56
N GLY A 167 17.55 27.56 -11.81
CA GLY A 167 18.81 26.82 -11.71
C GLY A 167 19.10 26.16 -10.36
N THR A 168 18.29 26.37 -9.31
CA THR A 168 18.46 25.70 -8.01
C THR A 168 17.56 24.46 -7.83
N ALA A 169 16.64 24.22 -8.77
CA ALA A 169 15.70 23.10 -8.71
C ALA A 169 16.39 21.74 -8.99
N PRO A 170 16.27 20.72 -8.12
CA PRO A 170 16.74 19.37 -8.40
C PRO A 170 16.02 18.76 -9.62
N ALA A 171 16.66 17.75 -10.23
CA ALA A 171 16.16 17.07 -11.42
C ALA A 171 14.72 16.53 -11.19
N THR A 172 13.73 17.18 -11.79
CA THR A 172 12.32 16.83 -11.54
C THR A 172 11.87 15.52 -12.20
N THR A 173 12.70 14.93 -13.06
CA THR A 173 12.28 13.86 -13.97
C THR A 173 12.23 12.49 -13.30
N GLU A 174 13.19 12.17 -12.42
CA GLU A 174 13.35 10.81 -11.89
C GLU A 174 12.20 10.40 -10.97
N TRP A 175 11.92 11.19 -9.92
CA TRP A 175 10.82 10.88 -9.00
C TRP A 175 9.44 10.94 -9.68
N LYS A 176 9.28 11.78 -10.71
CA LYS A 176 8.03 11.81 -11.50
C LYS A 176 7.85 10.51 -12.28
N GLN A 177 8.91 9.96 -12.86
CA GLN A 177 8.85 8.66 -13.53
C GLN A 177 8.48 7.55 -12.54
N GLU A 178 9.03 7.58 -11.33
CA GLU A 178 8.68 6.63 -10.27
C GLU A 178 7.20 6.71 -9.87
N LEU A 179 6.65 7.93 -9.72
CA LEU A 179 5.22 8.09 -9.46
C LEU A 179 4.32 7.54 -10.58
N VAL A 180 4.74 7.68 -11.83
CA VAL A 180 4.03 7.11 -12.98
C VAL A 180 4.06 5.57 -12.93
N ALA A 181 5.19 4.98 -12.57
CA ALA A 181 5.32 3.53 -12.39
C ALA A 181 4.49 3.02 -11.20
N LEU A 182 4.42 3.77 -10.11
CA LEU A 182 3.55 3.44 -8.98
C LEU A 182 2.07 3.53 -9.37
N ASP A 183 1.70 4.48 -10.22
CA ASP A 183 0.34 4.59 -10.77
C ASP A 183 -0.11 3.37 -11.56
N SER A 184 0.71 2.92 -12.50
CA SER A 184 0.41 1.71 -13.28
C SER A 184 0.29 0.49 -12.36
N THR A 185 1.20 0.34 -11.41
CA THR A 185 1.19 -0.76 -10.43
C THR A 185 -0.11 -0.77 -9.62
N TYR A 186 -0.60 0.40 -9.18
CA TYR A 186 -1.87 0.48 -8.46
C TYR A 186 -3.07 0.10 -9.31
N ARG A 187 -3.11 0.53 -10.58
CA ARG A 187 -4.18 0.13 -11.49
C ARG A 187 -4.21 -1.39 -11.71
N GLN A 188 -3.04 -2.02 -11.74
CA GLN A 188 -2.93 -3.47 -11.77
C GLN A 188 -3.45 -4.11 -10.47
N LEU A 189 -2.98 -3.66 -9.30
CA LEU A 189 -3.43 -4.16 -8.00
C LEU A 189 -4.95 -4.03 -7.83
N ARG A 190 -5.54 -2.92 -8.29
CA ARG A 190 -7.00 -2.72 -8.27
C ARG A 190 -7.73 -3.75 -9.13
N THR A 191 -7.12 -4.19 -10.23
CA THR A 191 -7.69 -5.25 -11.08
C THR A 191 -7.56 -6.62 -10.42
N GLU A 192 -6.42 -6.89 -9.78
CA GLU A 192 -6.15 -8.12 -9.03
C GLU A 192 -7.06 -8.25 -7.81
N LEU A 193 -7.40 -7.14 -7.16
CA LEU A 193 -8.22 -7.12 -5.94
C LEU A 193 -9.57 -7.86 -6.09
N TYR A 194 -10.19 -7.79 -7.27
CA TYR A 194 -11.48 -8.42 -7.54
C TYR A 194 -11.36 -9.82 -8.14
N ARG A 195 -10.14 -10.26 -8.48
CA ARG A 195 -9.85 -11.55 -9.11
C ARG A 195 -9.11 -12.51 -8.20
N ASN A 196 -8.44 -11.98 -7.18
CA ASN A 196 -7.62 -12.74 -6.25
C ASN A 196 -8.52 -13.42 -5.19
N PRO A 197 -8.28 -14.71 -4.87
CA PRO A 197 -8.96 -15.38 -3.77
C PRO A 197 -8.71 -14.72 -2.40
N ASP A 198 -7.56 -14.06 -2.22
CA ASP A 198 -7.13 -13.39 -0.99
C ASP A 198 -7.05 -11.85 -1.20
N PRO A 199 -8.20 -11.13 -1.18
CA PRO A 199 -8.24 -9.70 -1.47
C PRO A 199 -7.53 -8.83 -0.43
N ASP A 200 -7.38 -9.31 0.80
CA ASP A 200 -6.76 -8.55 1.90
C ASP A 200 -5.26 -8.30 1.64
N VAL A 201 -4.56 -9.29 1.07
CA VAL A 201 -3.14 -9.16 0.70
C VAL A 201 -2.96 -8.13 -0.42
N VAL A 202 -3.88 -8.12 -1.39
CA VAL A 202 -3.86 -7.13 -2.48
C VAL A 202 -4.18 -5.73 -1.94
N LEU A 203 -5.13 -5.62 -1.00
CA LEU A 203 -5.43 -4.36 -0.33
C LEU A 203 -4.21 -3.81 0.44
N GLU A 204 -3.47 -4.65 1.14
CA GLU A 204 -2.22 -4.26 1.80
C GLU A 204 -1.18 -3.75 0.78
N ALA A 205 -1.01 -4.45 -0.33
CA ALA A 205 -0.11 -4.01 -1.40
C ALA A 205 -0.55 -2.67 -2.02
N MET A 206 -1.87 -2.43 -2.17
CA MET A 206 -2.42 -1.15 -2.62
C MET A 206 -2.10 -0.03 -1.63
N SER A 207 -2.30 -0.28 -0.32
CA SER A 207 -1.93 0.66 0.74
C SER A 207 -0.46 1.02 0.68
N ARG A 208 0.41 0.01 0.59
CA ARG A 208 1.87 0.19 0.49
C ARG A 208 2.26 0.98 -0.75
N ASN A 209 1.63 0.73 -1.90
CA ASN A 209 1.87 1.52 -3.11
C ASN A 209 1.58 3.02 -2.89
N LEU A 210 0.47 3.34 -2.23
CA LEU A 210 0.08 4.73 -1.93
C LEU A 210 1.02 5.36 -0.89
N GLN A 211 1.45 4.61 0.12
CA GLN A 211 2.45 5.04 1.09
C GLN A 211 3.77 5.41 0.42
N ILE A 212 4.28 4.58 -0.49
CA ILE A 212 5.52 4.87 -1.22
C ILE A 212 5.40 6.17 -2.02
N ARG A 213 4.26 6.43 -2.67
CA ARG A 213 4.04 7.71 -3.36
C ARG A 213 4.13 8.90 -2.41
N LEU A 214 3.51 8.77 -1.24
CA LEU A 214 3.55 9.82 -0.22
C LEU A 214 4.97 10.05 0.30
N ASP A 215 5.73 8.98 0.53
CA ASP A 215 7.12 9.05 1.01
C ASP A 215 8.05 9.72 -0.01
N ILE A 216 7.90 9.39 -1.30
CA ILE A 216 8.63 10.07 -2.38
C ILE A 216 8.32 11.58 -2.34
N LEU A 217 7.04 11.96 -2.26
CA LEU A 217 6.66 13.38 -2.22
C LEU A 217 7.23 14.10 -0.98
N ASN A 218 7.17 13.47 0.19
CA ASN A 218 7.76 14.00 1.42
C ASN A 218 9.29 14.13 1.34
N GLN A 219 9.96 13.17 0.71
CA GLN A 219 11.40 13.25 0.49
C GLN A 219 11.75 14.40 -0.46
N GLN A 220 10.97 14.59 -1.53
CA GLN A 220 11.16 15.71 -2.45
C GLN A 220 10.96 17.05 -1.73
N LEU A 221 9.94 17.19 -0.88
CA LEU A 221 9.71 18.41 -0.10
C LEU A 221 10.90 18.75 0.79
N ARG A 222 11.36 17.78 1.60
CA ARG A 222 12.55 17.95 2.44
C ARG A 222 13.78 18.37 1.63
N THR A 223 13.97 17.77 0.45
CA THR A 223 15.08 18.13 -0.44
C THR A 223 14.98 19.59 -0.92
N ARG A 224 13.76 20.06 -1.23
CA ARG A 224 13.52 21.45 -1.66
C ARG A 224 13.77 22.44 -0.54
N GLU A 225 13.27 22.16 0.65
CA GLU A 225 13.47 22.99 1.84
C GLU A 225 14.95 23.11 2.19
N GLN A 226 15.69 22.00 2.18
CA GLN A 226 17.14 22.00 2.42
C GLN A 226 17.87 22.86 1.40
N ILE A 227 17.56 22.70 0.10
CA ILE A 227 18.19 23.51 -0.96
C ILE A 227 17.89 25.00 -0.75
N GLN A 228 16.67 25.37 -0.41
CA GLN A 228 16.32 26.76 -0.12
C GLN A 228 17.14 27.31 1.07
N GLN A 229 17.20 26.58 2.18
CA GLN A 229 17.95 26.97 3.37
C GLN A 229 19.45 27.19 3.06
N TYR A 230 20.10 26.24 2.38
CA TYR A 230 21.51 26.37 2.01
C TYR A 230 21.78 27.59 1.12
N HIS A 231 20.87 27.89 0.19
CA HIS A 231 21.02 29.07 -0.66
C HIS A 231 20.88 30.36 0.15
N ASP A 232 19.87 30.46 1.02
CA ASP A 232 19.64 31.65 1.83
C ASP A 232 20.80 31.94 2.79
N GLU A 233 21.35 30.90 3.44
CA GLU A 233 22.55 31.01 4.27
C GLU A 233 23.78 31.48 3.45
N ALA A 234 23.99 30.91 2.26
CA ALA A 234 25.08 31.30 1.38
C ALA A 234 24.96 32.77 0.94
N TYR A 235 23.76 33.24 0.60
CA TYR A 235 23.52 34.64 0.26
C TYR A 235 23.84 35.58 1.43
N LEU A 236 23.41 35.25 2.64
CA LEU A 236 23.70 36.05 3.83
C LEU A 236 25.19 36.11 4.16
N ALA A 237 25.94 35.02 3.91
CA ALA A 237 27.38 34.99 4.12
C ALA A 237 28.15 35.89 3.15
N THR A 238 27.70 36.00 1.89
CA THR A 238 28.34 36.87 0.88
C THR A 238 28.03 38.37 1.04
N ALA A 239 27.00 38.71 1.83
CA ALA A 239 26.56 40.09 2.02
C ALA A 239 27.21 40.80 3.23
N LYS A 240 28.06 40.10 3.99
CA LYS A 240 28.88 40.64 5.10
C LYS A 240 30.30 40.92 4.64
#